data_AF-A0A965MF48-F1
#
_entry.id   AF-A0A965MF48-F1
#
_cell.length_a   1.000
_cell.length_b   1.000
_cell.length_c   1.000
_cell.angle_alpha   90.00
_cell.angle_beta   90.00
_cell.angle_gamma   90.00
#
_symmetry.space_group_name_H-M   'P 1'
#
loop_
_entity.id
_entity.type
_entity.pdbx_description
1 polymer ?
#
loop_
_entity_poly.entity_id
_entity_poly.type
_entity_poly.pdbx_seq_one_letter_code
_entity_poly.pdbx_strand_id
1 'polypeptide(L)'
;MSASFREVDIRRTLLGGSPISEGPYHIVITNRDHERWKLTSRYWEITDAHGLTQTVEGEGVVGEQPLIHPGTSFEYTSGVPLKTPCGMMTGHYIMLCSNGEQAKIGIPLFSLDSPFDKRQAN
;
A
#
# COMPACT_ATOMS: atom_id res chain seq x y z
N MET A 1 -22.23 -14.67 7.39
CA MET A 1 -22.30 -13.83 6.18
C MET A 1 -20.88 -13.40 5.87
N SER A 2 -20.28 -13.96 4.83
CA SER A 2 -18.88 -13.71 4.47
C SER A 2 -18.80 -12.31 3.87
N ALA A 3 -18.03 -11.41 4.49
CA ALA A 3 -17.83 -10.06 3.98
C ALA A 3 -17.24 -10.18 2.56
N SER A 4 -17.97 -9.67 1.58
CA SER A 4 -17.56 -9.70 0.19
C SER A 4 -16.23 -8.96 0.04
N PHE A 5 -15.27 -9.67 -0.54
CA PHE A 5 -13.88 -9.31 -0.75
C PHE A 5 -13.61 -7.81 -0.96
N ARG A 6 -12.78 -7.25 -0.07
CA ARG A 6 -12.22 -5.89 -0.14
C ARG A 6 -10.83 -6.01 -0.77
N GLU A 7 -10.75 -5.70 -2.06
CA GLU A 7 -9.53 -5.90 -2.84
C GLU A 7 -8.65 -4.65 -2.78
N VAL A 8 -7.39 -4.86 -2.44
CA VAL A 8 -6.34 -3.86 -2.56
C VAL A 8 -5.47 -4.28 -3.74
N ASP A 9 -5.60 -3.54 -4.82
CA ASP A 9 -4.79 -3.70 -6.02
C ASP A 9 -3.54 -2.83 -5.89
N ILE A 10 -2.37 -3.43 -6.10
CA ILE A 10 -1.10 -2.72 -6.02
C ILE A 10 -0.46 -2.72 -7.39
N ARG A 11 -0.19 -1.53 -7.91
CA ARG A 11 0.51 -1.32 -9.17
C ARG A 11 1.85 -0.67 -8.88
N ARG A 12 2.93 -1.23 -9.46
CA ARG A 12 4.23 -0.53 -9.45
C ARG A 12 4.11 0.66 -10.40
N THR A 13 4.32 1.86 -9.89
CA THR A 13 4.48 3.04 -10.75
C THR A 13 5.96 3.31 -10.87
N LEU A 14 6.51 3.15 -12.07
CA LEU A 14 7.85 3.62 -12.37
C LEU A 14 7.79 5.14 -12.49
N LEU A 15 8.13 5.85 -11.40
CA LEU A 15 8.41 7.28 -11.51
C LEU A 15 9.72 7.42 -12.29
N GLY A 16 9.62 7.78 -13.57
CA GLY A 16 10.76 7.93 -14.45
C GLY A 16 11.78 8.91 -13.88
N GLY A 17 13.04 8.47 -13.73
CA GLY A 17 14.18 9.35 -13.51
C GLY A 17 14.54 9.68 -12.06
N SER A 18 13.94 9.05 -11.06
CA SER A 18 14.39 9.26 -9.67
C SER A 18 15.65 8.42 -9.37
N PRO A 19 16.71 8.98 -8.75
CA PRO A 19 17.80 8.18 -8.23
C PRO A 19 17.28 7.13 -7.25
N ILE A 20 18.13 6.17 -6.91
CA ILE A 20 17.90 4.92 -6.13
C ILE A 20 17.31 5.18 -4.71
N SER A 21 16.95 6.42 -4.37
CA SER A 21 16.57 6.85 -3.04
C SER A 21 15.14 6.49 -2.62
N GLU A 22 14.20 6.28 -3.55
CA GLU A 22 12.79 6.01 -3.19
C GLU A 22 12.20 4.85 -4.00
N GLY A 23 11.49 3.95 -3.33
CA GLY A 23 10.69 2.89 -3.95
C GLY A 23 9.24 3.38 -4.14
N PRO A 24 8.85 3.91 -5.30
CA PRO A 24 7.49 4.36 -5.55
C PRO A 24 6.53 3.19 -5.67
N TYR A 25 5.33 3.36 -5.11
CA TYR A 25 4.24 2.42 -5.26
C TYR A 25 2.94 3.17 -5.50
N HIS A 26 2.03 2.53 -6.22
CA HIS A 26 0.68 3.01 -6.46
C HIS A 26 -0.32 1.96 -5.97
N ILE A 27 -1.25 2.39 -5.15
CA ILE A 27 -2.25 1.52 -4.54
C ILE A 27 -3.62 2.00 -4.96
N VAL A 28 -4.45 1.03 -5.34
CA VAL A 28 -5.86 1.18 -5.69
C VAL A 28 -6.66 0.36 -4.67
N ILE A 29 -7.51 1.05 -3.92
CA ILE A 29 -8.39 0.44 -2.93
C ILE A 29 -9.80 0.47 -3.50
N THR A 30 -10.36 -0.70 -3.80
CA THR A 30 -11.69 -0.79 -4.41
C THR A 30 -12.72 -1.27 -3.39
N ASN A 31 -13.76 -0.47 -3.18
CA ASN A 31 -14.87 -0.86 -2.32
C ASN A 31 -15.92 -1.63 -3.11
N ARG A 32 -16.01 -2.94 -2.87
CA ARG A 32 -17.03 -3.84 -3.46
C ARG A 32 -18.20 -4.14 -2.53
N ASP A 33 -18.21 -3.55 -1.33
CA ASP A 33 -19.33 -3.63 -0.40
C ASP A 33 -20.44 -2.65 -0.78
N HIS A 34 -21.63 -2.84 -0.18
CA HIS A 34 -22.77 -1.92 -0.30
C HIS A 34 -22.72 -0.76 0.70
N GLU A 35 -21.75 -0.78 1.62
CA GLU A 35 -21.55 0.24 2.64
C GLU A 35 -20.38 1.17 2.31
N ARG A 36 -20.37 2.36 2.92
CA ARG A 36 -19.23 3.28 2.80
C ARG A 36 -18.17 2.93 3.82
N TRP A 37 -16.91 2.95 3.39
CA TRP A 37 -15.77 2.63 4.24
C TRP A 37 -14.78 3.77 4.28
N LYS A 38 -14.35 4.14 5.48
CA LYS A 38 -13.32 5.15 5.72
C LYS A 38 -12.01 4.49 6.09
N LEU A 39 -10.93 4.82 5.39
CA LEU A 39 -9.58 4.42 5.80
C LEU A 39 -9.14 5.30 6.96
N THR A 40 -8.92 4.70 8.13
CA THR A 40 -8.57 5.43 9.36
C THR A 40 -7.08 5.38 9.64
N SER A 41 -6.43 4.24 9.44
CA SER A 41 -4.98 4.10 9.64
C SER A 41 -4.35 3.09 8.71
N ARG A 42 -3.03 3.20 8.58
CA ARG A 42 -2.16 2.30 7.82
C ARG A 42 -1.09 1.73 8.74
N TYR A 43 -0.70 0.50 8.45
CA TYR A 43 0.47 -0.15 8.99
C TYR A 43 1.26 -0.79 7.86
N TRP A 44 2.56 -0.58 7.86
CA TRP A 44 3.51 -1.11 6.90
C TRP A 44 4.65 -1.82 7.62
N GLU A 45 5.02 -2.97 7.09
CA GLU A 45 6.29 -3.67 7.32
C GLU A 45 7.11 -3.59 6.05
N ILE A 46 8.32 -3.09 6.18
CA ILE A 46 9.22 -2.83 5.06
C ILE A 46 10.52 -3.55 5.35
N THR A 47 10.84 -4.56 4.54
CA THR A 47 12.05 -5.37 4.68
C THR A 47 13.01 -5.03 3.55
N ASP A 48 14.23 -4.64 3.88
CA ASP A 48 15.25 -4.30 2.89
C ASP A 48 15.99 -5.55 2.35
N ALA A 49 16.88 -5.36 1.37
CA ALA A 49 17.67 -6.45 0.78
C ALA A 49 18.58 -7.20 1.78
N HIS A 50 18.88 -6.61 2.94
CA HIS A 50 19.69 -7.22 3.99
C HIS A 50 18.83 -7.95 5.04
N GLY A 51 17.51 -7.95 4.89
CA GLY A 51 16.57 -8.54 5.84
C GLY A 51 16.28 -7.65 7.04
N LEU A 52 16.68 -6.38 7.02
CA LEU A 52 16.31 -5.43 8.07
C LEU A 52 14.87 -4.97 7.84
N THR A 53 14.03 -5.18 8.86
CA THR A 53 12.62 -4.79 8.83
C THR A 53 12.39 -3.53 9.64
N GLN A 54 11.69 -2.56 9.04
CA GLN A 54 11.18 -1.37 9.69
C GLN A 54 9.65 -1.36 9.63
N THR A 55 9.01 -0.81 10.66
CA THR A 55 7.56 -0.62 10.69
C THR A 55 7.21 0.85 10.55
N VAL A 56 6.14 1.14 9.83
CA VAL A 56 5.58 2.49 9.69
C VAL A 56 4.09 2.42 9.94
N GLU A 57 3.63 3.14 10.95
CA GLU A 57 2.21 3.28 11.25
C GLU A 57 1.81 4.76 11.23
N GLY A 58 0.53 5.01 10.96
CA GLY A 58 0.01 6.36 11.01
C GLY A 58 -1.44 6.46 10.56
N GLU A 59 -2.03 7.61 10.83
CA GLU A 59 -3.39 7.90 10.41
C GLU A 59 -3.49 8.13 8.91
N GLY A 60 -4.54 7.59 8.30
CA GLY A 60 -4.85 7.76 6.90
C GLY A 60 -3.76 7.24 5.96
N VAL A 61 -3.76 7.78 4.75
CA VAL A 61 -2.75 7.60 3.70
C VAL A 61 -2.50 8.96 3.05
N VAL A 62 -1.23 9.29 2.74
CA VAL A 62 -0.84 10.57 2.11
C VAL A 62 -1.40 11.84 2.78
N GLY A 63 -1.68 11.79 4.09
CA GLY A 63 -2.27 12.90 4.85
C GLY A 63 -3.80 12.95 4.85
N GLU A 64 -4.47 11.99 4.22
CA GLU A 64 -5.92 11.92 4.08
C GLU A 64 -6.51 10.65 4.69
N GLN A 65 -7.77 10.72 5.15
CA GLN A 65 -8.55 9.57 5.58
C GLN A 65 -9.74 9.38 4.61
N PRO A 66 -9.51 8.77 3.44
CA PRO A 66 -10.50 8.73 2.37
C PRO A 66 -11.75 7.94 2.76
N LEU A 67 -12.91 8.46 2.37
CA LEU A 67 -14.19 7.76 2.42
C LEU A 67 -14.48 7.17 1.03
N ILE A 68 -14.50 5.84 0.95
CA ILE A 68 -14.66 5.09 -0.30
C ILE A 68 -16.12 4.62 -0.39
N HIS A 69 -16.83 5.11 -1.41
CA HIS A 69 -18.22 4.77 -1.65
C HIS A 69 -18.38 3.36 -2.27
N PRO A 70 -19.54 2.71 -2.09
CA PRO A 70 -19.86 1.46 -2.77
C PRO A 70 -19.58 1.51 -4.27
N GLY A 71 -18.85 0.54 -4.79
CA GLY A 71 -18.51 0.43 -6.22
C GLY A 71 -17.49 1.43 -6.73
N THR A 72 -16.84 2.20 -5.84
CA THR A 72 -15.81 3.18 -6.20
C THR A 72 -14.42 2.76 -5.72
N SER A 73 -13.40 3.38 -6.30
CA SER A 73 -12.01 3.17 -5.93
C SER A 73 -11.37 4.46 -5.44
N PHE A 74 -10.47 4.32 -4.47
CA PHE A 74 -9.53 5.37 -4.07
C PHE A 74 -8.14 4.95 -4.49
N GLU A 75 -7.39 5.87 -5.09
CA GLU A 75 -6.05 5.58 -5.60
C GLU A 75 -5.05 6.63 -5.13
N TYR A 76 -3.85 6.19 -4.79
CA TYR A 76 -2.78 7.11 -4.41
C TYR A 76 -1.41 6.58 -4.82
N THR A 77 -0.44 7.49 -4.92
CA THR A 77 0.98 7.17 -5.14
C THR A 77 1.78 7.71 -3.96
N SER A 78 2.70 6.90 -3.44
CA SER A 78 3.63 7.31 -2.38
C SER A 78 4.98 6.63 -2.62
N GLY A 79 6.01 7.09 -1.94
CA GLY A 79 7.31 6.44 -1.88
C GLY A 79 7.70 6.08 -0.45
N VAL A 80 8.61 5.14 -0.32
CA VAL A 80 9.40 4.96 0.92
C VAL A 80 10.87 5.15 0.57
N PRO A 81 11.64 5.88 1.39
CA PRO A 81 13.09 5.91 1.23
C PRO A 81 13.68 4.53 1.51
N LEU A 82 14.44 4.01 0.55
CA LEU A 82 15.14 2.74 0.70
C LEU A 82 16.64 2.97 0.84
N LYS A 83 17.25 2.26 1.79
CA LYS A 83 18.72 2.21 1.95
C LYS A 83 19.38 1.22 1.00
N THR A 84 18.59 0.38 0.34
CA THR A 84 19.03 -0.71 -0.54
C THR A 84 18.31 -0.62 -1.90
N PRO A 85 18.88 -1.18 -2.98
CA PRO A 85 18.27 -1.13 -4.32
C PRO A 85 16.95 -1.91 -4.46
N CYS A 86 16.69 -2.86 -3.56
CA CYS A 86 15.50 -3.68 -3.53
C CYS A 86 15.00 -3.89 -2.09
N GLY A 87 13.71 -4.15 -1.96
CA GLY A 87 13.06 -4.38 -0.67
C GLY A 87 11.64 -4.89 -0.89
N MET A 88 10.99 -5.32 0.18
CA MET A 88 9.62 -5.81 0.15
C MET A 88 8.76 -5.01 1.12
N MET A 89 7.50 -4.82 0.77
CA MET A 89 6.50 -4.19 1.62
C MET A 89 5.29 -5.09 1.78
N THR A 90 4.79 -5.18 3.00
CA THR A 90 3.51 -5.80 3.35
C THR A 90 2.86 -4.97 4.44
N GLY A 91 1.56 -5.14 4.65
CA GLY A 91 0.89 -4.30 5.63
C GLY A 91 -0.58 -4.55 5.77
N HIS A 92 -1.26 -3.58 6.36
CA HIS A 92 -2.70 -3.57 6.41
C HIS A 92 -3.25 -2.16 6.62
N TYR A 93 -4.49 -1.96 6.17
CA TYR A 93 -5.29 -0.80 6.53
C TYR A 93 -6.31 -1.16 7.60
N ILE A 94 -6.62 -0.17 8.43
CA ILE A 94 -7.81 -0.18 9.25
C ILE A 94 -8.88 0.65 8.55
N MET A 95 -10.04 0.02 8.36
CA MET A 95 -11.20 0.60 7.72
C MET A 95 -12.36 0.65 8.71
N LEU A 96 -13.08 1.77 8.73
CA LEU A 96 -14.28 1.97 9.53
C LEU A 96 -15.49 2.14 8.61
N CYS A 97 -16.49 1.29 8.77
CA CYS A 97 -17.74 1.31 8.03
C CYS A 97 -18.69 2.39 8.56
N SER A 98 -19.60 2.88 7.72
CA SER A 98 -20.71 3.75 8.14
C SER A 98 -21.62 3.14 9.20
N ASN A 99 -21.71 1.81 9.27
CA ASN A 99 -22.51 1.10 10.27
C ASN A 99 -21.78 0.89 11.62
N GLY A 100 -20.54 1.37 11.75
CA GLY A 100 -19.71 1.22 12.95
C GLY A 100 -18.82 -0.03 12.97
N GLU A 101 -18.92 -0.93 11.99
CA GLU A 101 -18.03 -2.07 11.83
C GLU A 101 -16.60 -1.61 11.51
N GLN A 102 -15.62 -2.19 12.19
CA GLN A 102 -14.21 -1.97 11.89
C GLN A 102 -13.62 -3.24 11.27
N ALA A 103 -12.74 -3.05 10.30
CA ALA A 103 -12.06 -4.17 9.67
C ALA A 103 -10.63 -3.87 9.28
N LYS A 104 -9.85 -4.95 9.22
CA LYS A 104 -8.45 -4.96 8.83
C LYS A 104 -8.31 -5.53 7.43
N ILE A 105 -7.79 -4.74 6.51
CA ILE A 105 -7.59 -5.12 5.10
C ILE A 105 -6.11 -5.37 4.88
N GLY A 106 -5.75 -6.63 4.65
CA GLY A 106 -4.37 -7.02 4.40
C GLY A 106 -3.88 -6.48 3.05
N ILE A 107 -2.66 -5.98 3.06
CA ILE A 107 -1.94 -5.60 1.84
C ILE A 107 -0.95 -6.73 1.57
N PRO A 108 -1.08 -7.45 0.43
CA PRO A 108 -0.19 -8.55 0.13
C PRO A 108 1.25 -8.07 -0.03
N LEU A 109 2.20 -8.96 0.23
CA LEU A 109 3.63 -8.68 0.07
C LEU A 109 3.95 -8.33 -1.39
N PHE A 110 4.57 -7.18 -1.62
CA PHE A 110 5.04 -6.74 -2.94
C PHE A 110 6.47 -6.23 -2.87
N SER A 111 7.18 -6.31 -4.01
CA SER A 111 8.56 -5.84 -4.11
C SER A 111 8.64 -4.37 -4.55
N LEU A 112 9.60 -3.65 -3.97
CA LEU A 112 9.95 -2.27 -4.25
C LEU A 112 11.14 -2.13 -5.22
N ASP A 113 11.49 -3.20 -5.94
CA ASP A 113 12.66 -3.20 -6.83
C ASP A 113 12.68 -1.98 -7.75
N SER A 114 13.75 -1.21 -7.69
CA SER A 114 13.99 -0.18 -8.69
C SER A 114 14.29 -0.86 -10.03
N PRO A 115 13.61 -0.47 -11.13
CA PRO A 115 13.91 -1.01 -12.46
C PRO A 115 15.34 -0.63 -12.94
N PHE A 116 16.01 0.29 -12.23
CA PHE A 116 17.36 0.74 -12.55
C PHE A 116 18.46 -0.16 -12.00
N ASP A 117 18.14 -1.15 -11.15
CA ASP A 117 19.11 -2.17 -10.75
C ASP A 117 19.18 -3.26 -11.83
N LYS A 118 19.79 -2.91 -12.97
CA LYS A 118 20.26 -3.90 -13.95
C LYS A 118 21.43 -4.66 -13.32
N ARG A 119 21.14 -5.67 -12.48
CA ARG A 119 21.96 -6.89 -12.53
C ARG A 119 21.62 -7.59 -13.83
N GLN A 120 22.30 -7.14 -14.88
CA GLN A 120 22.49 -7.90 -16.09
C GLN A 120 23.12 -9.22 -15.65
N ALA A 121 22.30 -10.28 -15.57
CA ALA A 121 22.81 -11.63 -15.47
C ALA A 121 23.53 -11.91 -16.79
N ASN A 122 24.86 -11.82 -16.76
CA ASN A 122 25.74 -12.38 -17.79
C ASN A 122 25.77 -13.90 -17.68
#